data_AF-A0A5N6JIZ5-F1
#
_entry.id   AF-A0A5N6JIZ5-F1
#
_cell.length_a   1.000
_cell.length_b   1.000
_cell.length_c   1.000
_cell.angle_alpha   90.00
_cell.angle_beta   90.00
_cell.angle_gamma   90.00
#
_symmetry.space_group_name_H-M   'P 1'
#
loop_
_entity.id
_entity.type
_entity.pdbx_description
1 polymer ?
#
loop_
_entity_poly.entity_id
_entity_poly.type
_entity_poly.pdbx_seq_one_letter_code
_entity_poly.pdbx_strand_id
1 'polypeptide(L)'
;MTSIPSDPKTPTEWLKYVHSEVIASIPSKQEQKTIQNSINERNIYLDESKIIKPPSQLWYAYTDIFAFTKPEITIFPEAYGSIQIITRVLTADTPINLKVVPDTICWIFIYASILDQPISVSVDGQEPLLLELGPRTGNVGVKVIVFPDKIDLEYLECYMRAVDEELHASLNTQLCIARALQWNDTAIATSLCSYVVSVTTDIELSFYSQINAQAVALGQQLAAKR
;
A
#
# COMPACT_ATOMS: atom_id res chain seq x y z
N MET A 1 -18.36 4.78 21.69
CA MET A 1 -17.62 5.45 20.61
C MET A 1 -16.15 5.07 20.74
N THR A 2 -15.60 4.32 19.81
CA THR A 2 -14.16 4.05 19.74
C THR A 2 -13.48 5.27 19.12
N SER A 3 -12.68 5.98 19.91
CA SER A 3 -11.88 7.10 19.42
C SER A 3 -10.83 6.59 18.42
N ILE A 4 -10.65 7.30 17.31
CA ILE A 4 -9.56 7.06 16.37
C ILE A 4 -8.22 7.31 17.10
N PRO A 5 -7.23 6.41 17.00
CA PRO A 5 -5.89 6.68 17.53
C PRO A 5 -5.29 7.92 16.86
N SER A 6 -4.66 8.82 17.62
CA SER A 6 -4.17 10.12 17.10
C SER A 6 -2.97 10.03 16.16
N ASP A 7 -2.25 8.89 16.17
CA ASP A 7 -1.15 8.56 15.25
C ASP A 7 -0.90 7.04 15.30
N PRO A 8 -1.74 6.23 14.65
CA PRO A 8 -1.60 4.77 14.67
C PRO A 8 -0.26 4.35 14.03
N LYS A 9 0.45 3.42 14.69
CA LYS A 9 1.78 2.90 14.26
C LYS A 9 1.86 1.38 14.22
N THR A 10 0.80 0.70 14.64
CA THR A 10 0.76 -0.76 14.74
C THR A 10 -0.40 -1.31 13.92
N PRO A 11 -0.31 -2.56 13.42
CA PRO A 11 -1.44 -3.24 12.80
C PRO A 11 -2.73 -3.14 13.62
N THR A 12 -2.63 -3.30 14.94
CA THR A 12 -3.79 -3.24 15.85
C THR A 12 -4.42 -1.85 15.91
N GLU A 13 -3.61 -0.78 15.96
CA GLU A 13 -4.14 0.59 15.98
C GLU A 13 -4.75 0.99 14.64
N TRP A 14 -4.11 0.62 13.53
CA TRP A 14 -4.67 0.82 12.20
C TRP A 14 -5.98 0.04 12.00
N LEU A 15 -6.07 -1.18 12.53
CA LEU A 15 -7.30 -1.95 12.50
C LEU A 15 -8.42 -1.29 13.32
N LYS A 16 -8.11 -0.66 14.47
CA LYS A 16 -9.08 0.14 15.23
C LYS A 16 -9.56 1.36 14.44
N TYR A 17 -8.64 2.04 13.75
CA TYR A 17 -8.97 3.16 12.87
C TYR A 17 -9.97 2.74 11.78
N VAL A 18 -9.73 1.61 11.09
CA VAL A 18 -10.60 1.12 10.01
C VAL A 18 -11.99 0.69 10.52
N HIS A 19 -12.09 0.25 11.77
CA HIS A 19 -13.36 -0.08 12.42
C HIS A 19 -14.07 1.11 13.07
N SER A 20 -13.54 2.33 12.99
CA SER A 20 -14.22 3.52 13.51
C SER A 20 -15.50 3.83 12.72
N GLU A 21 -16.48 4.45 13.37
CA GLU A 21 -17.79 4.76 12.75
C GLU A 21 -17.66 5.61 11.48
N VAL A 22 -16.71 6.55 11.48
CA VAL A 22 -16.45 7.42 10.32
C VAL A 22 -16.02 6.59 9.12
N ILE A 23 -15.04 5.69 9.31
CA ILE A 23 -14.56 4.82 8.24
C ILE A 23 -15.62 3.78 7.87
N ALA A 24 -16.37 3.26 8.85
CA ALA A 24 -17.47 2.32 8.66
C ALA A 24 -18.53 2.83 7.66
N SER A 25 -18.75 4.14 7.60
CA SER A 25 -19.76 4.78 6.74
C SER A 25 -19.35 5.00 5.27
N ILE A 26 -18.06 4.87 4.92
CA ILE A 26 -17.58 5.15 3.55
C ILE A 26 -18.10 4.09 2.56
N PRO A 27 -18.69 4.46 1.41
CA PRO A 27 -19.15 3.46 0.44
C PRO A 27 -17.99 2.82 -0.34
N SER A 28 -18.26 1.66 -0.95
CA SER A 28 -17.39 1.03 -1.96
C SER A 28 -15.93 0.81 -1.53
N LYS A 29 -15.72 0.37 -0.29
CA LYS A 29 -14.37 0.20 0.30
C LYS A 29 -13.64 -1.03 -0.18
N GLN A 30 -14.40 -2.08 -0.49
CA GLN A 30 -13.86 -3.40 -0.79
C GLN A 30 -14.35 -3.87 -2.15
N GLU A 31 -13.43 -4.41 -2.93
CA GLU A 31 -13.72 -5.03 -4.22
C GLU A 31 -12.67 -6.10 -4.51
N GLN A 32 -13.11 -7.20 -5.11
CA GLN A 32 -12.22 -8.19 -5.69
C GLN A 32 -12.71 -8.48 -7.09
N LYS A 33 -11.83 -8.31 -8.07
CA LYS A 33 -12.17 -8.40 -9.49
C LYS A 33 -11.15 -9.25 -10.21
N THR A 34 -11.63 -10.26 -10.92
CA THR A 34 -10.80 -11.05 -11.82
C THR A 34 -10.78 -10.37 -13.18
N ILE A 35 -9.60 -9.97 -13.64
CA ILE A 35 -9.38 -9.41 -14.98
C ILE A 35 -8.40 -10.33 -15.71
N GLN A 36 -8.90 -11.05 -16.71
CA GLN A 36 -8.14 -12.04 -17.45
C GLN A 36 -7.48 -13.06 -16.50
N ASN A 37 -6.15 -13.02 -16.38
CA ASN A 37 -5.34 -13.91 -15.54
C ASN A 37 -4.85 -13.22 -14.26
N SER A 38 -5.46 -12.10 -13.89
CA SER A 38 -5.11 -11.34 -12.69
C SER A 38 -6.28 -11.18 -11.73
N ILE A 39 -5.96 -11.08 -10.45
CA ILE A 39 -6.91 -10.70 -9.39
C ILE A 39 -6.49 -9.34 -8.84
N ASN A 40 -7.38 -8.37 -9.01
CA ASN A 40 -7.29 -7.08 -8.35
C ASN A 40 -8.07 -7.13 -7.04
N GLU A 41 -7.43 -6.74 -5.95
CA GLU A 41 -8.05 -6.67 -4.64
C GLU A 41 -7.89 -5.27 -4.06
N ARG A 42 -9.02 -4.67 -3.71
CA ARG A 42 -9.10 -3.33 -3.14
C ARG A 42 -9.75 -3.42 -1.77
N ASN A 43 -9.12 -2.85 -0.76
CA ASN A 43 -9.70 -2.71 0.59
C ASN A 43 -8.99 -1.58 1.34
N ILE A 44 -9.59 -1.00 2.39
CA ILE A 44 -8.89 -0.02 3.24
C ILE A 44 -7.78 -0.71 4.04
N TYR A 45 -8.01 -1.94 4.47
CA TYR A 45 -7.06 -2.75 5.24
C TYR A 45 -6.89 -4.12 4.59
N LEU A 46 -5.66 -4.48 4.27
CA LEU A 46 -5.26 -5.84 3.88
C LEU A 46 -4.11 -6.29 4.79
N ASP A 47 -3.90 -7.59 4.89
CA ASP A 47 -2.84 -8.18 5.71
C ASP A 47 -2.07 -9.27 4.96
N GLU A 48 -1.04 -9.81 5.61
CA GLU A 48 -0.15 -10.81 5.04
C GLU A 48 -0.84 -12.09 4.54
N SER A 49 -2.06 -12.39 5.01
CA SER A 49 -2.77 -13.61 4.62
C SER A 49 -3.00 -13.68 3.12
N LYS A 50 -3.00 -12.51 2.46
CA LYS A 50 -3.17 -12.36 1.02
C LYS A 50 -1.93 -12.70 0.20
N ILE A 51 -0.74 -12.60 0.78
CA ILE A 51 0.52 -12.82 0.07
C ILE A 51 1.18 -14.16 0.38
N ILE A 52 0.88 -14.77 1.53
CA ILE A 52 1.44 -16.10 1.89
C ILE A 52 1.15 -17.12 0.79
N LYS A 53 -0.09 -17.10 0.31
CA LYS A 53 -0.53 -17.89 -0.86
C LYS A 53 -1.37 -16.97 -1.75
N PRO A 54 -0.73 -16.29 -2.72
CA PRO A 54 -1.43 -15.37 -3.61
C PRO A 54 -2.62 -16.07 -4.28
N PRO A 55 -3.75 -15.39 -4.48
CA PRO A 55 -4.95 -16.00 -5.02
C PRO A 55 -4.88 -16.27 -6.54
N SER A 56 -3.83 -15.77 -7.21
CA SER A 56 -3.57 -15.95 -8.63
C SER A 56 -2.09 -15.68 -8.93
N GLN A 57 -1.59 -16.21 -10.06
CA GLN A 57 -0.28 -15.87 -10.62
C GLN A 57 -0.02 -14.37 -10.68
N LEU A 58 -1.02 -13.58 -11.09
CA LEU A 58 -0.95 -12.12 -11.10
C LEU A 58 -1.92 -11.58 -10.05
N TRP A 59 -1.40 -10.98 -8.99
CA TRP A 59 -2.21 -10.41 -7.92
C TRP A 59 -1.79 -8.99 -7.61
N TYR A 60 -2.77 -8.09 -7.61
CA TYR A 60 -2.56 -6.66 -7.44
C TYR A 60 -3.44 -6.14 -6.31
N ALA A 61 -2.82 -5.63 -5.25
CA ALA A 61 -3.47 -5.09 -4.08
C ALA A 61 -3.40 -3.57 -4.06
N TYR A 62 -4.56 -2.94 -3.85
CA TYR A 62 -4.70 -1.49 -3.72
C TYR A 62 -5.34 -1.19 -2.38
N THR A 63 -4.57 -0.63 -1.45
CA THR A 63 -5.03 -0.45 -0.08
C THR A 63 -4.56 0.85 0.56
N ASP A 64 -5.24 1.30 1.61
CA ASP A 64 -4.72 2.39 2.45
C ASP A 64 -3.66 1.86 3.40
N ILE A 65 -3.92 0.70 4.02
CA ILE A 65 -3.06 0.05 5.01
C ILE A 65 -2.83 -1.41 4.63
N PHE A 66 -1.55 -1.77 4.48
CA PHE A 66 -1.12 -3.17 4.41
C PHE A 66 -0.40 -3.54 5.70
N ALA A 67 -0.90 -4.55 6.41
CA ALA A 67 -0.40 -4.95 7.71
C ALA A 67 0.37 -6.27 7.68
N PHE A 68 1.48 -6.30 8.41
CA PHE A 68 2.21 -7.51 8.77
C PHE A 68 2.06 -7.76 10.27
N THR A 69 1.33 -8.80 10.64
CA THR A 69 1.10 -9.17 12.05
C THR A 69 2.14 -10.16 12.60
N LYS A 70 3.10 -10.57 11.77
CA LYS A 70 4.19 -11.49 12.14
C LYS A 70 5.55 -10.92 11.72
N PRO A 71 6.62 -11.22 12.47
CA PRO A 71 7.97 -10.75 12.15
C PRO A 71 8.59 -11.46 10.94
N GLU A 72 8.13 -12.66 10.60
CA GLU A 72 8.56 -13.40 9.42
C GLU A 72 7.35 -13.91 8.64
N ILE A 73 7.34 -13.64 7.34
CA ILE A 73 6.29 -14.06 6.41
C ILE A 73 6.92 -14.89 5.31
N THR A 74 6.48 -16.14 5.17
CA THR A 74 6.89 -17.00 4.05
C THR A 74 5.90 -16.87 2.91
N ILE A 75 6.39 -16.46 1.74
CA ILE A 75 5.63 -16.22 0.51
C ILE A 75 5.91 -17.37 -0.45
N PHE A 76 4.85 -18.02 -0.94
CA PHE A 76 4.91 -19.07 -1.96
C PHE A 76 4.27 -18.58 -3.26
N PRO A 77 5.03 -17.84 -4.10
CA PRO A 77 4.51 -17.33 -5.35
C PRO A 77 4.31 -18.45 -6.36
N GLU A 78 3.32 -18.31 -7.25
CA GLU A 78 3.21 -19.18 -8.42
C GLU A 78 4.38 -18.95 -9.38
N ALA A 79 4.71 -19.95 -10.21
CA ALA A 79 5.76 -19.84 -11.22
C ALA A 79 5.51 -18.65 -12.15
N TYR A 80 6.53 -17.80 -12.37
CA TYR A 80 6.40 -16.55 -13.13
C TYR A 80 5.34 -15.57 -12.56
N GLY A 81 5.04 -15.70 -11.26
CA GLY A 81 4.05 -14.88 -10.58
C GLY A 81 4.50 -13.43 -10.39
N SER A 82 3.52 -12.53 -10.33
CA SER A 82 3.72 -11.12 -10.03
C SER A 82 2.74 -10.69 -8.92
N ILE A 83 3.30 -10.21 -7.82
CA ILE A 83 2.56 -9.64 -6.69
C ILE A 83 2.82 -8.14 -6.69
N GLN A 84 1.77 -7.31 -6.65
CA GLN A 84 1.91 -5.87 -6.44
C GLN A 84 1.13 -5.44 -5.22
N ILE A 85 1.74 -4.63 -4.38
CA ILE A 85 1.10 -3.98 -3.24
C ILE A 85 1.30 -2.49 -3.40
N ILE A 86 0.21 -1.76 -3.63
CA ILE A 86 0.18 -0.30 -3.60
C ILE A 86 -0.55 0.12 -2.33
N THR A 87 0.20 0.72 -1.41
CA THR A 87 -0.34 1.16 -0.13
C THR A 87 0.17 2.54 0.28
N ARG A 88 -0.62 3.26 1.08
CA ARG A 88 -0.11 4.45 1.77
C ARG A 88 0.74 4.03 2.96
N VAL A 89 0.23 3.10 3.78
CA VAL A 89 0.86 2.67 5.03
C VAL A 89 1.18 1.19 4.99
N LEU A 90 2.45 0.86 5.18
CA LEU A 90 2.89 -0.50 5.44
C LEU A 90 3.29 -0.59 6.92
N THR A 91 2.54 -1.39 7.68
CA THR A 91 2.61 -1.41 9.16
C THR A 91 2.96 -2.78 9.71
N ALA A 92 3.71 -2.80 10.81
CA ALA A 92 4.06 -3.99 11.57
C ALA A 92 4.38 -3.61 13.02
N ASP A 93 4.33 -4.57 13.95
CA ASP A 93 4.71 -4.33 15.35
C ASP A 93 6.23 -4.34 15.56
N THR A 94 6.97 -5.07 14.73
CA THR A 94 8.43 -5.21 14.77
C THR A 94 8.99 -5.17 13.35
N PRO A 95 10.31 -4.98 13.15
CA PRO A 95 10.93 -5.20 11.85
C PRO A 95 10.54 -6.55 11.25
N ILE A 96 10.24 -6.59 9.96
CA ILE A 96 9.69 -7.79 9.30
C ILE A 96 10.62 -8.30 8.21
N ASN A 97 10.68 -9.63 8.07
CA ASN A 97 11.35 -10.29 6.96
C ASN A 97 10.36 -11.03 6.06
N LEU A 98 10.39 -10.73 4.76
CA LEU A 98 9.65 -11.44 3.73
C LEU A 98 10.54 -12.54 3.16
N LYS A 99 10.33 -13.76 3.62
CA LYS A 99 11.02 -14.94 3.09
C LYS A 99 10.28 -15.45 1.86
N VAL A 100 10.89 -15.39 0.69
CA VAL A 100 10.28 -15.86 -0.56
C VAL A 100 10.83 -17.24 -0.88
N VAL A 101 9.93 -18.18 -1.18
CA VAL A 101 10.28 -19.55 -1.61
C VAL A 101 9.74 -19.77 -3.02
N PRO A 102 10.48 -19.35 -4.06
CA PRO A 102 9.97 -19.39 -5.42
C PRO A 102 10.34 -20.70 -6.14
N ASP A 103 9.41 -21.26 -6.91
CA ASP A 103 9.70 -22.40 -7.79
C ASP A 103 10.51 -21.99 -9.03
N THR A 104 10.19 -20.82 -9.60
CA THR A 104 10.87 -20.19 -10.73
C THR A 104 11.01 -18.68 -10.47
N ILE A 105 11.52 -17.89 -11.41
CA ILE A 105 11.55 -16.44 -11.25
C ILE A 105 10.16 -15.86 -10.93
N CYS A 106 10.08 -14.92 -10.00
CA CYS A 106 8.87 -14.15 -9.71
C CYS A 106 9.19 -12.69 -9.39
N TRP A 107 8.15 -11.85 -9.38
CA TRP A 107 8.27 -10.42 -9.11
C TRP A 107 7.36 -10.00 -7.95
N ILE A 108 7.90 -9.20 -7.04
CA ILE A 108 7.13 -8.57 -5.97
C ILE A 108 7.38 -7.07 -6.03
N PHE A 109 6.31 -6.31 -6.23
CA PHE A 109 6.31 -4.86 -6.25
C PHE A 109 5.69 -4.34 -4.96
N ILE A 110 6.42 -3.53 -4.22
CA ILE A 110 5.93 -2.91 -2.99
C ILE A 110 6.07 -1.40 -3.15
N TYR A 111 4.94 -0.70 -3.12
CA TYR A 111 4.88 0.75 -3.06
C TYR A 111 4.26 1.17 -1.74
N ALA A 112 4.96 2.02 -1.00
CA ALA A 112 4.53 2.49 0.32
C ALA A 112 5.03 3.92 0.56
N SER A 113 4.16 4.78 1.10
CA SER A 113 4.55 6.14 1.47
C SER A 113 5.04 6.24 2.91
N ILE A 114 4.45 5.43 3.79
CA ILE A 114 4.74 5.37 5.23
C ILE A 114 5.10 3.93 5.58
N LEU A 115 6.21 3.76 6.27
CA LEU A 115 6.64 2.50 6.85
C LEU A 115 6.75 2.69 8.36
N ASP A 116 5.96 1.93 9.14
CA ASP A 116 6.05 1.97 10.60
C ASP A 116 7.25 1.17 11.11
N GLN A 117 7.69 0.16 10.36
CA GLN A 117 8.85 -0.69 10.67
C GLN A 117 9.71 -0.96 9.43
N PRO A 118 11.01 -1.25 9.60
CA PRO A 118 11.88 -1.70 8.52
C PRO A 118 11.41 -3.04 7.95
N ILE A 119 11.61 -3.23 6.65
CA ILE A 119 11.27 -4.44 5.91
C ILE A 119 12.53 -5.00 5.27
N SER A 120 12.77 -6.29 5.41
CA SER A 120 13.75 -7.03 4.64
C SER A 120 13.11 -8.11 3.78
N VAL A 121 13.85 -8.58 2.78
CA VAL A 121 13.46 -9.71 1.94
C VAL A 121 14.60 -10.71 1.85
N SER A 122 14.29 -12.00 1.85
CA SER A 122 15.28 -13.07 1.72
C SER A 122 14.76 -14.25 0.90
N VAL A 123 15.71 -15.03 0.37
CA VAL A 123 15.49 -16.39 -0.16
C VAL A 123 16.32 -17.38 0.66
N ASP A 124 16.07 -18.67 0.50
CA ASP A 124 16.80 -19.70 1.25
C ASP A 124 18.32 -19.60 1.05
N GLY A 125 19.05 -19.64 2.16
CA GLY A 125 20.51 -19.59 2.16
C GLY A 125 21.13 -18.22 1.90
N GLN A 126 20.32 -17.15 1.78
CA GLN A 126 20.80 -15.78 1.66
C GLN A 126 20.48 -14.93 2.90
N GLU A 127 21.39 -14.00 3.19
CA GLU A 127 21.15 -12.97 4.21
C GLU A 127 20.01 -12.03 3.77
N PRO A 128 19.14 -11.59 4.71
CA PRO A 128 18.08 -10.65 4.38
C PRO A 128 18.60 -9.32 3.83
N LEU A 129 18.00 -8.88 2.73
CA LEU A 129 18.25 -7.57 2.13
C LEU A 129 17.25 -6.56 2.67
N LEU A 130 17.74 -5.49 3.30
CA LEU A 130 16.90 -4.40 3.80
C LEU A 130 16.35 -3.57 2.63
N LEU A 131 15.05 -3.30 2.63
CA LEU A 131 14.39 -2.48 1.62
C LEU A 131 14.51 -0.99 1.97
N GLU A 132 15.09 -0.21 1.05
CA GLU A 132 15.23 1.23 1.17
C GLU A 132 13.99 1.98 0.64
N LEU A 133 12.88 1.87 1.36
CA LEU A 133 11.61 2.55 1.03
C LEU A 133 11.34 3.76 1.91
N GLY A 134 10.61 4.73 1.35
CA GLY A 134 10.02 5.85 2.08
C GLY A 134 10.70 7.20 1.85
N PRO A 135 10.23 8.27 2.53
CA PRO A 135 10.59 9.65 2.18
C PRO A 135 12.08 9.98 2.32
N ARG A 136 12.82 9.20 3.11
CA ARG A 136 14.27 9.41 3.34
C ARG A 136 15.15 8.82 2.24
N THR A 137 14.64 7.86 1.48
CA THR A 137 15.39 7.17 0.42
C THR A 137 15.10 7.73 -0.96
N GLY A 138 14.00 8.49 -1.10
CA GLY A 138 13.52 8.99 -2.41
C GLY A 138 12.77 7.93 -3.22
N ASN A 139 12.78 6.67 -2.76
CA ASN A 139 12.13 5.56 -3.43
C ASN A 139 10.68 5.42 -2.93
N VAL A 140 9.71 5.55 -3.84
CA VAL A 140 8.29 5.34 -3.54
C VAL A 140 7.88 3.87 -3.65
N GLY A 141 8.71 3.07 -4.31
CA GLY A 141 8.53 1.63 -4.39
C GLY A 141 9.81 0.86 -4.70
N VAL A 142 9.70 -0.45 -4.66
CA VAL A 142 10.75 -1.40 -5.02
C VAL A 142 10.12 -2.57 -5.78
N LYS A 143 10.80 -2.98 -6.85
CA LYS A 143 10.56 -4.23 -7.55
C LYS A 143 11.63 -5.22 -7.09
N VAL A 144 11.18 -6.24 -6.38
CA VAL A 144 11.99 -7.38 -5.95
C VAL A 144 11.90 -8.45 -7.04
N ILE A 145 13.02 -8.74 -7.69
CA ILE A 145 13.15 -9.82 -8.66
C ILE A 145 13.73 -11.01 -7.91
N VAL A 146 12.92 -12.05 -7.74
CA VAL A 146 13.29 -13.20 -6.93
C VAL A 146 13.59 -14.38 -7.85
N PHE A 147 14.79 -14.90 -7.74
CA PHE A 147 15.21 -16.17 -8.31
C PHE A 147 15.32 -17.23 -7.19
N PRO A 148 15.32 -18.53 -7.51
CA PRO A 148 15.47 -19.58 -6.48
C PRO A 148 16.69 -19.42 -5.58
N ASP A 149 17.77 -18.81 -6.08
CA ASP A 149 19.07 -18.72 -5.42
C ASP A 149 19.53 -17.28 -5.14
N LYS A 150 18.79 -16.25 -5.57
CA LYS A 150 19.16 -14.84 -5.38
C LYS A 150 17.99 -13.87 -5.46
N ILE A 151 18.22 -12.66 -4.95
CA ILE A 151 17.32 -11.51 -5.08
C ILE A 151 18.06 -10.36 -5.75
N ASP A 152 17.43 -9.75 -6.76
CA ASP A 152 17.83 -8.46 -7.31
C ASP A 152 16.76 -7.40 -6.96
N LEU A 153 17.20 -6.19 -6.58
CA LEU A 153 16.31 -5.09 -6.21
C LEU A 153 16.39 -3.95 -7.25
N GLU A 154 15.25 -3.52 -7.75
CA GLU A 154 15.10 -2.33 -8.59
C GLU A 154 14.23 -1.31 -7.87
N TYR A 155 14.80 -0.16 -7.48
CA TYR A 155 14.05 0.91 -6.81
C TYR A 155 13.30 1.80 -7.79
N LEU A 156 12.14 2.30 -7.35
CA LEU A 156 11.18 3.02 -8.17
C LEU A 156 10.91 4.41 -7.57
N GLU A 157 11.06 5.44 -8.41
CA GLU A 157 10.88 6.85 -8.03
C GLU A 157 9.46 7.37 -8.33
N CYS A 158 8.64 6.58 -9.04
CA CYS A 158 7.24 6.90 -9.36
C CYS A 158 6.33 5.70 -9.10
N TYR A 159 5.08 5.94 -8.72
CA TYR A 159 4.11 4.88 -8.41
C TYR A 159 3.72 4.06 -9.63
N MET A 160 3.16 4.70 -10.67
CA MET A 160 2.80 4.03 -11.91
C MET A 160 2.87 4.99 -13.10
N ARG A 161 3.17 4.43 -14.28
CA ARG A 161 3.29 5.16 -15.55
C ARG A 161 2.16 4.83 -16.53
N ALA A 162 1.12 4.15 -16.06
CA ALA A 162 -0.01 3.73 -16.87
C ALA A 162 -1.33 3.97 -16.12
N VAL A 163 -2.40 4.10 -16.89
CA VAL A 163 -3.76 4.25 -16.38
C VAL A 163 -4.20 2.96 -15.70
N ASP A 164 -4.69 3.08 -14.47
CA ASP A 164 -5.25 1.99 -13.68
C ASP A 164 -6.51 2.44 -12.95
N GLU A 165 -7.64 1.85 -13.35
CA GLU A 165 -8.97 2.14 -12.83
C GLU A 165 -9.15 1.69 -11.37
N GLU A 166 -8.52 0.58 -10.97
CA GLU A 166 -8.63 0.03 -9.62
C GLU A 166 -7.81 0.88 -8.63
N LEU A 167 -6.63 1.34 -9.06
CA LEU A 167 -5.86 2.34 -8.32
C LEU A 167 -6.67 3.63 -8.18
N HIS A 168 -7.26 4.14 -9.27
CA HIS A 168 -8.09 5.34 -9.22
C HIS A 168 -9.29 5.19 -8.28
N ALA A 169 -9.97 4.05 -8.29
CA ALA A 169 -11.05 3.76 -7.36
C ALA A 169 -10.56 3.73 -5.91
N SER A 170 -9.39 3.14 -5.64
CA SER A 170 -8.78 3.09 -4.30
C SER A 170 -8.43 4.48 -3.78
N LEU A 171 -7.80 5.31 -4.62
CA LEU A 171 -7.46 6.69 -4.27
C LEU A 171 -8.72 7.53 -4.01
N ASN A 172 -9.81 7.30 -4.76
CA ASN A 172 -11.08 7.98 -4.51
C ASN A 172 -11.66 7.60 -3.14
N THR A 173 -11.60 6.31 -2.77
CA THR A 173 -11.99 5.87 -1.42
C THR A 173 -11.14 6.57 -0.36
N GLN A 174 -9.82 6.64 -0.54
CA GLN A 174 -8.91 7.34 0.38
C GLN A 174 -9.21 8.84 0.50
N LEU A 175 -9.55 9.51 -0.60
CA LEU A 175 -9.95 10.91 -0.59
C LEU A 175 -11.30 11.14 0.09
N CYS A 176 -12.26 10.23 -0.09
CA CYS A 176 -13.53 10.24 0.65
C CYS A 176 -13.30 10.10 2.16
N ILE A 177 -12.37 9.23 2.56
CA ILE A 177 -11.95 9.10 3.97
C ILE A 177 -11.35 10.41 4.48
N ALA A 178 -10.43 11.03 3.73
CA ALA A 178 -9.81 12.29 4.11
C ALA A 178 -10.87 13.40 4.35
N ARG A 179 -11.89 13.48 3.49
CA ARG A 179 -13.02 14.41 3.65
C ARG A 179 -13.84 14.14 4.90
N ALA A 180 -14.06 12.88 5.23
CA ALA A 180 -14.82 12.49 6.41
C ALA A 180 -14.04 12.78 7.71
N LEU A 181 -12.71 12.68 7.67
CA LEU A 181 -11.83 12.92 8.82
C LEU A 181 -11.45 14.40 9.01
N GLN A 182 -11.73 15.29 8.04
CA GLN A 182 -11.21 16.66 8.00
C GLN A 182 -11.47 17.55 9.23
N TRP A 183 -12.40 17.14 10.11
CA TRP A 183 -12.76 17.86 11.33
C TRP A 183 -12.34 17.13 12.62
N ASN A 184 -12.08 15.83 12.54
CA ASN A 184 -11.87 14.96 13.69
C ASN A 184 -10.43 14.44 13.78
N ASP A 185 -9.76 14.24 12.64
CA ASP A 185 -8.37 13.78 12.55
C ASP A 185 -7.68 14.42 11.33
N THR A 186 -7.19 15.64 11.53
CA THR A 186 -6.55 16.41 10.45
C THR A 186 -5.20 15.82 10.06
N ALA A 187 -4.54 15.04 10.93
CA ALA A 187 -3.26 14.42 10.64
C ALA A 187 -3.42 13.31 9.60
N ILE A 188 -4.32 12.35 9.84
CA ILE A 188 -4.62 11.28 8.88
C ILE A 188 -5.22 11.86 7.59
N ALA A 189 -6.14 12.82 7.69
CA ALA A 189 -6.72 13.47 6.52
C ALA A 189 -5.65 14.15 5.64
N THR A 190 -4.67 14.82 6.25
CA THR A 190 -3.55 15.44 5.52
C THR A 190 -2.68 14.37 4.86
N SER A 191 -2.35 13.30 5.59
CA SER A 191 -1.54 12.19 5.06
C SER A 191 -2.18 11.54 3.83
N LEU A 192 -3.49 11.29 3.86
CA LEU A 192 -4.25 10.76 2.72
C LEU A 192 -4.21 11.72 1.52
N CYS A 193 -4.42 13.02 1.73
CA CYS A 193 -4.35 14.00 0.64
C CYS A 193 -2.95 14.04 0.02
N SER A 194 -1.90 14.08 0.84
CA SER A 194 -0.51 14.07 0.37
C SER A 194 -0.21 12.81 -0.44
N TYR A 195 -0.62 11.64 0.05
CA TYR A 195 -0.43 10.38 -0.68
C TYR A 195 -1.16 10.38 -2.03
N VAL A 196 -2.45 10.77 -2.06
CA VAL A 196 -3.20 10.84 -3.31
C VAL A 196 -2.53 11.78 -4.30
N VAL A 197 -2.06 12.95 -3.86
CA VAL A 197 -1.30 13.88 -4.71
C VAL A 197 -0.04 13.20 -5.25
N SER A 198 0.80 12.60 -4.40
CA SER A 198 2.04 11.95 -4.82
C SER A 198 1.83 10.84 -5.86
N VAL A 199 0.80 10.01 -5.69
CA VAL A 199 0.47 8.94 -6.65
C VAL A 199 -0.01 9.50 -8.00
N THR A 200 -0.63 10.68 -7.99
CA THR A 200 -1.32 11.26 -9.15
C THR A 200 -0.62 12.49 -9.73
N THR A 201 0.64 12.74 -9.34
CA THR A 201 1.41 13.90 -9.78
C THR A 201 1.91 13.76 -11.22
N ASP A 202 2.00 12.54 -11.74
CA ASP A 202 2.45 12.32 -13.12
C ASP A 202 1.44 12.92 -14.12
N ILE A 203 1.84 14.02 -14.74
CA ILE A 203 1.03 14.84 -15.62
C ILE A 203 0.73 14.15 -16.95
N GLU A 204 1.51 13.14 -17.32
CA GLU A 204 1.25 12.34 -18.53
C GLU A 204 -0.02 11.49 -18.37
N LEU A 205 -0.47 11.25 -17.14
CA LEU A 205 -1.69 10.52 -16.81
C LEU A 205 -2.83 11.49 -16.48
N SER A 206 -3.29 12.23 -17.50
CA SER A 206 -4.45 13.14 -17.39
C SER A 206 -5.71 12.51 -16.75
N PHE A 207 -5.80 11.17 -16.81
CA PHE A 207 -6.78 10.35 -16.11
C PHE A 207 -6.91 10.66 -14.61
N TYR A 208 -5.81 10.97 -13.92
CA TYR A 208 -5.83 11.27 -12.47
C TYR A 208 -5.95 12.76 -12.13
N SER A 209 -6.04 13.64 -13.12
CA SER A 209 -6.03 15.10 -12.90
C SER A 209 -7.13 15.59 -11.96
N GLN A 210 -8.35 15.07 -12.10
CA GLN A 210 -9.48 15.49 -11.28
C GLN A 210 -9.29 15.11 -9.82
N ILE A 211 -8.88 13.87 -9.54
CA ILE A 211 -8.67 13.41 -8.16
C ILE A 211 -7.46 14.12 -7.53
N ASN A 212 -6.41 14.39 -8.32
CA ASN A 212 -5.27 15.19 -7.88
C ASN A 212 -5.72 16.59 -7.43
N ALA A 213 -6.44 17.31 -8.28
CA ALA A 213 -6.94 18.66 -7.98
C ALA A 213 -7.82 18.67 -6.71
N GLN A 214 -8.66 17.67 -6.53
CA GLN A 214 -9.48 17.54 -5.31
C GLN A 214 -8.64 17.28 -4.06
N ALA A 215 -7.60 16.44 -4.16
CA ALA A 215 -6.69 16.16 -3.04
C ALA A 215 -5.84 17.40 -2.68
N VAL A 216 -5.35 18.15 -3.67
CA VAL A 216 -4.64 19.42 -3.45
C VAL A 216 -5.54 20.43 -2.75
N ALA A 217 -6.77 20.63 -3.25
CA ALA A 217 -7.70 21.59 -2.66
C ALA A 217 -8.06 21.23 -1.21
N LEU A 218 -8.34 19.96 -0.92
CA LEU A 218 -8.61 19.51 0.45
C LEU A 218 -7.38 19.65 1.35
N GLY A 219 -6.20 19.28 0.86
CA GLY A 219 -4.94 19.45 1.58
C GLY A 219 -4.68 20.92 1.97
N GLN A 220 -4.92 21.85 1.06
CA GLN A 220 -4.83 23.29 1.32
C GLN A 220 -5.84 23.76 2.37
N GLN A 221 -7.08 23.27 2.32
CA GLN A 221 -8.11 23.58 3.32
C GLN A 221 -7.71 23.05 4.71
N LEU A 222 -7.12 21.86 4.79
CA LEU A 222 -6.62 21.28 6.04
C LEU A 222 -5.44 22.09 6.60
N ALA A 223 -4.52 22.52 5.74
CA ALA A 223 -3.38 23.35 6.13
C ALA A 223 -3.80 24.72 6.67
N ALA A 224 -4.84 25.33 6.11
CA ALA A 224 -5.38 26.62 6.56
C ALA A 224 -6.12 26.54 7.93
N LYS A 225 -6.46 25.34 8.40
CA LYS A 225 -7.08 25.11 9.72
C LYS A 225 -6.05 24.85 10.83
N ARG A 226 -4.76 24.73 10.49
CA ARG A 226 -3.67 24.51 11.46
C ARG A 226 -3.19 25.81 12.08
#